data_AF-A0A428NSN9-F1
#
_entry.id   AF-A0A428NSN9-F1
#
_cell.length_a   1.000
_cell.length_b   1.000
_cell.length_c   1.000
_cell.angle_alpha   90.00
_cell.angle_beta   90.00
_cell.angle_gamma   90.00
#
_symmetry.space_group_name_H-M   'P 1'
#
loop_
_entity.id
_entity.type
_entity.pdbx_description
1 polymer ?
#
loop_
_entity_poly.entity_id
_entity_poly.type
_entity_poly.pdbx_seq_one_letter_code
_entity_poly.pdbx_strand_id
1 'polypeptide(L)'
;MGSLISSEHDSPHYKDYDRLPDPRRVWTGAPGSREEGLGRLVLLTPEVVTKAAATCIKTGQRTSLNWELIKLDIANFNRAPAQHHIVSLLNGAAYDHIYIHHHGLNGHVPDKPVYPIF
;
A
#
# COMPACT_ATOMS: atom_id res chain seq x y z
N MET A 1 33.68 4.02 -21.05
CA MET A 1 32.92 3.30 -22.09
C MET A 1 32.26 2.10 -21.43
N GLY A 2 30.96 2.21 -21.13
CA GLY A 2 30.19 1.17 -20.45
C GLY A 2 28.73 1.41 -20.79
N SER A 3 28.36 0.95 -21.98
CA SER A 3 26.99 0.99 -22.50
C SER A 3 26.14 0.01 -21.73
N LEU A 4 25.19 0.49 -20.92
CA LEU A 4 24.00 -0.26 -20.52
C LEU A 4 22.82 0.71 -20.38
N ILE A 5 22.40 1.29 -21.50
CA ILE A 5 20.98 1.57 -21.70
C ILE A 5 20.38 0.20 -22.03
N SER A 6 20.22 -0.67 -21.02
CA SER A 6 19.26 -1.76 -21.13
C SER A 6 17.92 -1.07 -21.27
N SER A 7 17.34 -1.11 -22.47
CA SER A 7 16.11 -0.41 -22.79
C SER A 7 15.09 -0.60 -21.68
N GLU A 8 14.58 0.50 -21.10
CA GLU A 8 13.53 0.49 -20.05
C GLU A 8 12.35 -0.46 -20.40
N HIS A 9 12.18 -0.73 -21.69
CA HIS A 9 11.20 -1.62 -22.31
C HIS A 9 11.37 -3.13 -22.04
N ASP A 10 12.53 -3.58 -21.54
CA ASP A 10 12.76 -5.03 -21.33
C ASP A 10 12.44 -5.48 -19.89
N SER A 11 12.17 -4.53 -18.99
CA SER A 11 11.74 -4.80 -17.63
C SER A 11 10.33 -5.43 -17.61
N PRO A 12 10.08 -6.45 -16.76
CA PRO A 12 8.77 -7.08 -16.60
C PRO A 12 7.69 -6.08 -16.14
N HIS A 13 8.06 -4.91 -15.61
CA HIS A 13 7.10 -3.88 -15.21
C HIS A 13 6.36 -3.23 -16.39
N TYR A 14 6.94 -3.26 -17.59
CA TYR A 14 6.41 -2.62 -18.79
C TYR A 14 5.94 -3.62 -19.86
N LYS A 15 5.95 -4.92 -19.54
CA LYS A 15 5.46 -5.98 -20.42
C LYS A 15 3.97 -6.24 -20.15
N ASP A 16 3.22 -6.52 -21.21
CA ASP A 16 1.87 -7.05 -21.12
C ASP A 16 1.89 -8.37 -20.35
N TYR A 17 0.82 -8.66 -19.62
CA TYR A 17 0.73 -9.85 -18.76
C TYR A 17 1.04 -11.15 -19.52
N ASP A 18 0.48 -11.33 -20.72
CA ASP A 18 0.66 -12.54 -21.53
C ASP A 18 2.08 -12.68 -22.12
N ARG A 19 2.88 -11.61 -22.05
CA ARG A 19 4.26 -11.57 -22.57
C ARG A 19 5.30 -11.64 -21.45
N LEU A 20 4.87 -11.85 -20.21
CA LEU A 20 5.77 -12.03 -19.08
C LEU A 20 6.49 -13.38 -19.20
N PRO A 21 7.81 -13.44 -18.90
CA PRO A 21 8.53 -14.70 -18.82
C PRO A 21 7.94 -15.67 -17.80
N ASP A 22 7.41 -15.13 -16.70
CA ASP A 22 6.65 -15.86 -15.69
C ASP A 22 5.51 -14.95 -15.17
N PRO A 23 4.24 -15.27 -15.45
CA PRO A 23 3.10 -14.47 -15.00
C PRO A 23 2.98 -14.35 -13.47
N ARG A 24 3.61 -15.25 -12.71
CA ARG A 24 3.60 -15.22 -11.24
C ARG A 24 4.72 -14.36 -10.66
N ARG A 25 5.67 -13.90 -11.48
CA ARG A 25 6.84 -13.14 -11.04
C ARG A 25 6.96 -11.85 -11.83
N VAL A 26 6.27 -10.83 -11.34
CA VAL A 26 6.16 -9.50 -11.98
C VAL A 26 7.17 -8.47 -11.42
N TRP A 27 8.18 -8.93 -10.69
CA TRP A 27 9.25 -8.13 -10.11
C TRP A 27 10.61 -8.51 -10.70
N THR A 28 11.54 -7.54 -10.72
CA THR A 28 12.89 -7.70 -11.27
C THR A 28 13.91 -8.26 -10.27
N GLY A 29 13.59 -8.24 -8.96
CA GLY A 29 14.49 -8.66 -7.90
C GLY A 29 14.68 -10.18 -7.82
N ALA A 30 15.88 -10.60 -7.38
CA ALA A 30 16.15 -12.00 -7.06
C ALA A 30 15.35 -12.44 -5.82
N PRO A 31 15.05 -13.74 -5.66
CA PRO A 31 14.42 -14.25 -4.45
C PRO A 31 15.19 -13.87 -3.18
N GLY A 32 14.48 -13.35 -2.18
CA GLY A 32 15.03 -12.85 -0.91
C GLY A 32 15.66 -11.45 -1.00
N SER A 33 15.63 -10.78 -2.16
CA SER A 33 16.17 -9.43 -2.31
C SER A 33 15.22 -8.35 -1.79
N ARG A 34 15.77 -7.18 -1.48
CA ARG A 34 14.97 -6.00 -1.14
C ARG A 34 14.07 -5.58 -2.30
N GLU A 35 14.56 -5.70 -3.52
CA GLU A 35 13.87 -5.32 -4.75
C GLU A 35 12.65 -6.23 -5.00
N GLU A 36 12.75 -7.52 -4.67
CA GLU A 36 11.59 -8.42 -4.63
C GLU A 36 10.56 -7.94 -3.60
N GLY A 37 10.99 -7.63 -2.37
CA GLY A 37 10.08 -7.14 -1.33
C GLY A 37 9.39 -5.81 -1.65
N LEU A 38 9.99 -4.97 -2.50
CA LEU A 38 9.40 -3.73 -2.99
C LEU A 38 8.40 -3.95 -4.14
N GLY A 39 8.55 -5.03 -4.91
CA GLY A 39 7.73 -5.28 -6.09
C GLY A 39 7.77 -4.11 -7.08
N ARG A 40 6.61 -3.54 -7.42
CA ARG A 40 6.51 -2.38 -8.33
C ARG A 40 6.86 -1.04 -7.69
N LEU A 41 7.04 -0.96 -6.37
CA LEU A 41 7.46 0.28 -5.70
C LEU A 41 8.85 0.74 -6.17
N VAL A 42 9.65 -0.16 -6.74
CA VAL A 42 10.95 0.17 -7.35
C VAL A 42 10.85 1.21 -8.47
N LEU A 43 9.67 1.35 -9.10
CA LEU A 43 9.42 2.35 -10.15
C LEU A 43 9.33 3.79 -9.60
N LEU A 44 9.17 3.97 -8.28
CA LEU A 44 9.12 5.27 -7.62
C LEU A 44 10.54 5.76 -7.30
N THR A 45 11.27 6.15 -8.34
CA THR A 45 12.62 6.71 -8.20
C THR A 45 12.58 8.19 -7.79
N PRO A 46 13.67 8.75 -7.23
CA PRO A 46 13.77 10.17 -6.93
C PRO A 46 13.48 11.07 -8.15
N GLU A 47 13.87 10.65 -9.34
CA GLU A 47 13.64 11.37 -10.60
C GLU A 47 12.15 11.40 -10.97
N VAL A 48 11.46 10.26 -10.85
CA VAL A 48 10.00 10.18 -11.09
C VAL A 48 9.24 11.07 -10.13
N VAL A 49 9.60 11.03 -8.84
CA VAL A 49 8.96 11.85 -7.79
C VAL A 49 9.22 13.34 -8.03
N THR A 50 10.46 13.71 -8.34
CA THR A 50 10.85 15.11 -8.61
C THR A 50 10.13 15.65 -9.84
N LYS A 51 10.07 14.85 -10.92
CA LYS A 51 9.33 15.21 -12.14
C LYS A 51 7.85 15.42 -11.84
N ALA A 52 7.20 14.47 -11.13
CA ALA A 52 5.79 14.58 -10.78
C ALA A 52 5.51 15.82 -9.91
N ALA A 53 6.35 16.11 -8.92
CA ALA A 53 6.22 17.30 -8.09
C ALA A 53 6.33 18.58 -8.93
N ALA A 54 7.36 18.67 -9.79
CA ALA A 54 7.59 19.84 -10.64
C ALA A 54 6.47 20.07 -11.67
N THR A 55 5.88 19.00 -12.23
CA THR A 55 4.84 19.11 -13.26
C THR A 55 3.43 19.26 -12.71
N CYS A 56 3.12 18.64 -11.56
CA CYS A 56 1.75 18.57 -11.05
C CYS A 56 1.45 19.62 -9.98
N ILE A 57 2.42 20.00 -9.14
CA ILE A 57 2.19 20.96 -8.04
C ILE A 57 2.38 22.38 -8.57
N LYS A 58 1.27 23.02 -8.96
CA LYS A 58 1.28 24.40 -9.50
C LYS A 58 0.64 25.43 -8.58
N THR A 59 -0.43 25.04 -7.88
CA THR A 59 -1.29 25.97 -7.12
C THR A 59 -1.18 25.79 -5.61
N GLY A 60 -0.56 24.71 -5.15
CA GLY A 60 -0.48 24.38 -3.71
C GLY A 60 -1.81 23.93 -3.09
N GLN A 61 -2.86 23.74 -3.89
CA GLN A 61 -4.13 23.18 -3.41
C GLN A 61 -3.93 21.73 -2.97
N ARG A 62 -4.58 21.36 -1.87
CA ARG A 62 -4.50 20.02 -1.27
C ARG A 62 -5.92 19.48 -1.08
N THR A 63 -6.11 18.22 -1.44
CA THR A 63 -7.38 17.50 -1.23
C THR A 63 -7.08 16.24 -0.46
N SER A 64 -7.83 16.00 0.62
CA SER A 64 -7.73 14.74 1.37
C SER A 64 -8.40 13.62 0.58
N LEU A 65 -7.68 12.52 0.35
CA LEU A 65 -8.22 11.29 -0.22
C LEU A 65 -8.45 10.21 0.85
N ASN A 66 -8.22 10.54 2.12
CA ASN A 66 -8.39 9.61 3.23
C ASN A 66 -9.86 9.28 3.43
N TRP A 67 -10.13 8.03 3.81
CA TRP A 67 -11.42 7.63 4.33
C TRP A 67 -11.53 7.93 5.81
N GLU A 68 -12.75 8.08 6.29
CA GLU A 68 -13.02 8.20 7.71
C GLU A 68 -12.78 6.84 8.39
N LEU A 69 -11.82 6.79 9.33
CA LEU A 69 -11.38 5.55 9.97
C LEU A 69 -12.49 4.84 10.76
N ILE A 70 -13.42 5.61 11.32
CA ILE A 70 -14.53 5.12 12.16
C ILE A 70 -15.82 4.86 11.36
N LYS A 71 -15.93 5.40 10.15
CA LYS A 71 -17.12 5.32 9.30
C LYS A 71 -16.76 4.75 7.93
N LEU A 72 -16.68 3.42 7.90
CA LEU A 72 -16.43 2.66 6.68
C LEU A 72 -17.78 2.25 6.09
N ASP A 73 -18.30 3.04 5.15
CA ASP A 73 -19.64 2.79 4.57
C ASP A 73 -19.70 1.47 3.76
N ILE A 74 -18.58 0.97 3.19
CA ILE A 74 -18.58 -0.26 2.35
C ILE A 74 -17.31 -1.12 2.48
N ALA A 75 -16.14 -0.56 2.78
CA ALA A 75 -14.89 -1.17 2.30
C ALA A 75 -13.91 -1.65 3.39
N ASN A 76 -14.42 -2.44 4.34
CA ASN A 76 -13.54 -3.24 5.19
C ASN A 76 -13.67 -4.76 4.96
N PHE A 77 -14.40 -5.21 3.93
CA PHE A 77 -14.60 -6.65 3.65
C PHE A 77 -15.06 -7.45 4.89
N ASN A 78 -16.07 -6.94 5.63
CA ASN A 78 -16.51 -7.49 6.93
C ASN A 78 -15.44 -7.46 8.06
N ARG A 79 -14.39 -6.67 7.83
CA ARG A 79 -13.47 -6.00 8.78
C ARG A 79 -14.21 -5.36 9.95
N ALA A 80 -13.91 -5.67 11.20
CA ALA A 80 -14.39 -4.84 12.30
C ALA A 80 -13.83 -3.39 12.17
N PRO A 81 -14.64 -2.34 12.43
CA PRO A 81 -14.18 -0.96 12.33
C PRO A 81 -13.03 -0.65 13.29
N ALA A 82 -12.14 0.25 12.89
CA ALA A 82 -11.13 0.79 13.80
C ALA A 82 -11.84 1.57 14.92
N GLN A 83 -11.32 1.45 16.15
CA GLN A 83 -11.87 2.17 17.30
C GLN A 83 -10.87 3.21 17.78
N HIS A 84 -11.39 4.36 18.19
CA HIS A 84 -10.64 5.43 18.82
C HIS A 84 -11.30 5.79 20.14
N HIS A 85 -10.56 5.63 21.23
CA HIS A 85 -11.02 5.96 22.57
C HIS A 85 -10.11 7.02 23.17
N ILE A 86 -10.71 8.06 23.74
CA ILE A 86 -9.99 9.07 24.51
C ILE A 86 -10.21 8.75 25.99
N VAL A 87 -9.14 8.40 26.70
CA VAL A 87 -9.19 7.99 28.11
C VAL A 87 -8.70 9.14 28.97
N SER A 88 -9.53 9.55 29.93
CA SER A 88 -9.14 10.53 30.93
C SER A 88 -8.17 9.90 31.94
N LEU A 89 -7.06 10.59 32.20
CA LEU A 89 -6.08 10.27 33.22
C LEU A 89 -6.16 11.31 34.34
N LEU A 90 -5.79 10.91 35.56
CA LEU A 90 -5.68 11.82 36.71
C LEU A 90 -6.95 12.68 36.91
N ASN A 91 -8.13 12.06 36.84
CA ASN A 91 -9.43 12.73 36.96
C ASN A 91 -9.63 13.90 35.98
N GLY A 92 -9.11 13.81 34.76
CA GLY A 92 -9.27 14.82 33.72
C GLY A 92 -8.16 15.86 33.66
N ALA A 93 -7.11 15.72 34.47
CA ALA A 93 -5.92 16.57 34.34
C ALA A 93 -5.06 16.20 33.11
N ALA A 94 -5.23 14.99 32.56
CA ALA A 94 -4.60 14.56 31.33
C ALA A 94 -5.51 13.60 30.53
N TYR A 95 -5.17 13.37 29.26
CA TYR A 95 -5.90 12.46 28.37
C TYR A 95 -4.90 11.63 27.57
N ASP A 96 -5.28 10.38 27.28
CA ASP A 96 -4.55 9.48 26.39
C ASP A 96 -5.46 8.96 25.27
N HIS A 97 -4.87 8.52 24.17
CA HIS A 97 -5.58 8.01 23.00
C HIS A 97 -5.26 6.53 22.78
N ILE A 98 -6.31 5.71 22.71
CA ILE A 98 -6.19 4.28 22.39
C ILE A 98 -6.78 4.05 21.00
N TYR A 99 -5.95 3.50 20.11
CA TYR A 99 -6.36 3.06 18.78
C TYR A 99 -6.37 1.54 18.71
N ILE A 100 -7.53 0.96 18.35
CA ILE A 100 -7.69 -0.49 18.21
C ILE A 100 -7.95 -0.81 16.74
N HIS A 101 -7.05 -1.58 16.15
CA HIS A 101 -7.19 -2.12 14.80
C HIS A 101 -7.42 -3.63 14.88
N HIS A 102 -8.55 -4.08 14.34
CA HIS A 102 -8.92 -5.48 14.35
C HIS A 102 -8.35 -6.19 13.12
N HIS A 103 -7.65 -7.30 13.34
CA HIS A 103 -7.02 -8.07 12.25
C HIS A 103 -7.89 -9.25 11.75
N GLY A 104 -9.09 -9.43 12.29
CA GLY A 104 -10.00 -10.54 11.96
C GLY A 104 -11.35 -10.09 11.40
N LEU A 105 -12.02 -10.99 10.67
CA LEU A 105 -13.39 -10.79 10.20
C LEU A 105 -14.37 -10.87 11.39
N ASN A 106 -15.41 -10.05 11.38
CA ASN A 106 -16.52 -10.19 12.33
C ASN A 106 -17.27 -11.51 12.05
N GLY A 107 -17.03 -12.53 12.87
CA GLY A 107 -17.96 -13.63 13.14
C GLY A 107 -18.63 -14.30 11.95
N HIS A 108 -17.86 -15.05 11.15
CA HIS A 108 -18.27 -16.34 10.60
C HIS A 108 -16.97 -17.07 10.27
N VAL A 109 -16.74 -18.24 10.88
CA VAL A 109 -15.70 -19.14 10.38
C VAL A 109 -16.27 -19.68 9.08
N PRO A 110 -15.73 -19.33 7.90
CA PRO A 110 -16.22 -19.96 6.68
C PRO A 110 -15.86 -21.45 6.74
N ASP A 111 -16.82 -22.32 6.43
CA ASP A 111 -16.61 -23.77 6.23
C ASP A 111 -15.59 -24.09 5.11
N LYS A 112 -15.01 -23.06 4.48
CA LYS A 112 -14.00 -23.17 3.44
C LYS A 112 -12.79 -22.31 3.83
N PRO A 113 -11.56 -22.83 3.63
CA PRO A 113 -10.36 -22.07 3.91
C PRO A 113 -10.34 -20.78 3.08
N VAL A 114 -10.22 -19.65 3.77
CA VAL A 114 -9.87 -18.37 3.14
C VAL A 114 -8.40 -18.47 2.79
N TYR A 115 -8.09 -18.57 1.50
CA TYR A 115 -6.70 -18.50 1.06
C TYR A 115 -6.15 -17.10 1.38
N PRO A 116 -4.92 -16.99 1.92
CA PRO A 116 -4.30 -15.71 2.15
C PRO A 116 -4.13 -15.00 0.80
N ILE A 117 -4.55 -13.73 0.77
CA ILE A 117 -4.29 -12.83 -0.34
C ILE A 117 -2.90 -12.25 -0.08
N PHE A 118 -1.86 -12.94 -0.54
CA PHE A 118 -0.51 -12.42 -0.73
C PHE A 118 0.00 -12.94 -2.07
#